data_AF-A0A0A9WE91-F1
#
_entry.id   AF-A0A0A9WE91-F1
#
_cell.length_a   1.000
_cell.length_b   1.000
_cell.length_c   1.000
_cell.angle_alpha   90.00
_cell.angle_beta   90.00
_cell.angle_gamma   90.00
#
_symmetry.space_group_name_H-M   'P 1'
#
loop_
_entity.id
_entity.type
_entity.pdbx_description
1 polymer ?
#
loop_
_entity_poly.entity_id
_entity_poly.type
_entity_poly.pdbx_seq_one_letter_code
_entity_poly.pdbx_strand_id
1 'polypeptide(L)'
;KQILADTSTRCDPRPVGIIAVGSNKRLVEQIMSECHETFVACFHGFYPTAYLKWTALCDLLACINKKNNKGVDQLLTSMLASLRCPSIRLRSTFPILSPNMDAPDSLKKQLSPSDNSGLPMMPCIDTHHYPILVEQMSYRSQVEGGGSGNGWALRDVLDRLLDIVTIPVKENLYDAPLSYSYKLSFNACHILSRIVAELAIFASGTTDDMDGACGRILQATPSRFTRTNQSRTWNTGNGSPDAICISVDRPGVVIAGVGVYGGVGSYDYELEILDDASSSTSYDPTHTQRWNSLQVTRGSFGPEDCLAD
;
A
#
# COMPACT_ATOMS: atom_id res chain seq x y z
N LYS A 1 61.41 23.25 13.09
CA LYS A 1 62.43 22.17 13.03
C LYS A 1 62.03 21.12 14.06
N GLN A 2 61.99 19.85 13.63
CA GLN A 2 61.93 18.58 14.38
C GLN A 2 61.79 18.68 15.91
N ILE A 3 60.87 17.94 16.53
CA ILE A 3 60.99 16.47 16.64
C ILE A 3 59.62 15.79 16.49
N LEU A 4 59.53 14.91 15.46
CA LEU A 4 58.69 13.70 15.46
C LEU A 4 59.38 12.65 16.34
N ALA A 5 58.61 11.84 17.09
CA ALA A 5 58.75 10.37 17.08
C ALA A 5 57.64 9.73 17.93
N ASP A 6 57.05 8.67 17.35
CA ASP A 6 56.42 7.52 18.02
C ASP A 6 55.15 7.68 18.86
N THR A 7 54.01 7.63 18.17
CA THR A 7 52.94 6.68 18.50
C THR A 7 52.26 6.20 17.21
N SER A 8 52.93 5.33 16.45
CA SER A 8 52.30 4.50 15.42
C SER A 8 51.82 3.20 16.06
N THR A 9 50.61 3.20 16.61
CA THR A 9 49.91 1.93 16.86
C THR A 9 49.37 1.43 15.53
N ARG A 10 50.19 0.60 14.89
CA ARG A 10 49.87 -0.22 13.73
C ARG A 10 48.62 -1.04 14.07
N CYS A 11 47.46 -0.61 13.60
CA CYS A 11 46.27 -1.45 13.57
C CYS A 11 46.52 -2.55 12.53
N ASP A 12 47.01 -3.70 12.99
CA ASP A 12 47.16 -4.89 12.16
C ASP A 12 45.75 -5.33 11.68
N PRO A 13 45.59 -5.69 10.39
CA PRO A 13 44.30 -5.94 9.81
C PRO A 13 43.78 -7.31 10.28
N ARG A 14 42.51 -7.30 10.69
CA ARG A 14 41.63 -8.43 11.03
C ARG A 14 42.05 -9.78 10.43
N PRO A 15 42.00 -10.90 11.20
CA PRO A 15 42.20 -12.21 10.62
C PRO A 15 41.07 -12.52 9.63
N VAL A 16 41.45 -12.97 8.43
CA VAL A 16 40.56 -13.48 7.38
C VAL A 16 39.99 -14.82 7.85
N GLY A 17 38.93 -14.74 8.65
CA GLY A 17 38.15 -15.87 9.14
C GLY A 17 37.18 -16.34 8.07
N ILE A 18 37.60 -17.37 7.37
CA ILE A 18 36.89 -18.23 6.42
C ILE A 18 35.44 -18.46 6.86
N ILE A 19 34.49 -17.79 6.21
CA ILE A 19 33.11 -18.28 6.14
C ILE A 19 33.04 -19.20 4.93
N ALA A 20 32.95 -20.50 5.17
CA ALA A 20 32.80 -21.52 4.14
C ALA A 20 31.60 -21.19 3.22
N VAL A 21 31.91 -20.81 1.98
CA VAL A 21 30.99 -20.28 0.96
C VAL A 21 29.94 -21.32 0.50
N GLY A 22 30.05 -22.58 0.90
CA GLY A 22 29.08 -23.64 0.58
C GLY A 22 27.93 -23.75 1.58
N SER A 23 28.18 -23.63 2.89
CA SER A 23 27.19 -23.82 3.95
C SER A 23 26.43 -22.54 4.33
N ASN A 24 26.93 -21.38 3.91
CA ASN A 24 26.40 -20.07 4.31
C ASN A 24 25.45 -19.43 3.29
N LYS A 25 25.35 -19.92 2.05
CA LYS A 25 24.42 -19.35 1.06
C LYS A 25 22.97 -19.45 1.51
N ARG A 26 22.57 -20.63 2.00
CA ARG A 26 21.23 -20.87 2.54
C ARG A 26 20.92 -19.99 3.76
N LEU A 27 21.90 -19.82 4.66
CA LEU A 27 21.73 -18.96 5.84
C LEU A 27 21.59 -17.50 5.43
N VAL A 28 22.42 -17.01 4.49
CA VAL A 28 22.31 -15.65 3.95
C VAL A 28 20.96 -15.45 3.25
N GLU A 29 20.50 -16.41 2.44
CA GLU A 29 19.18 -16.36 1.81
C GLU A 29 18.04 -16.29 2.84
N GLN A 30 18.13 -17.06 3.92
CA GLN A 30 17.17 -17.03 5.02
C GLN A 30 17.15 -15.67 5.73
N ILE A 31 18.33 -15.15 6.11
CA ILE A 31 18.46 -13.83 6.74
C ILE A 31 17.91 -12.75 5.81
N MET A 32 18.24 -12.81 4.51
CA MET A 32 17.76 -11.84 3.52
C MET A 32 16.24 -11.92 3.32
N SER A 33 15.64 -13.12 3.45
CA SER A 33 14.19 -13.30 3.43
C SER A 33 13.53 -12.71 4.67
N GLU A 34 14.07 -12.98 5.86
CA GLU A 34 13.56 -12.46 7.13
C GLU A 34 13.69 -10.93 7.20
N CYS A 35 14.80 -10.36 6.71
CA CYS A 35 14.96 -8.91 6.57
C CYS A 35 13.92 -8.32 5.61
N HIS A 36 13.61 -9.00 4.51
CA HIS A 36 12.57 -8.56 3.57
C HIS A 36 11.19 -8.53 4.24
N GLU A 37 10.81 -9.62 4.91
CA GLU A 37 9.53 -9.73 5.63
C GLU A 37 9.42 -8.68 6.74
N THR A 38 10.49 -8.50 7.52
CA THR A 38 10.56 -7.49 8.58
C THR A 38 10.43 -6.08 8.03
N PHE A 39 11.12 -5.78 6.92
CA PHE A 39 11.01 -4.48 6.26
C PHE A 39 9.58 -4.22 5.81
N VAL A 40 8.93 -5.21 5.18
CA VAL A 40 7.55 -5.11 4.71
C VAL A 40 6.56 -4.88 5.87
N ALA A 41 6.71 -5.65 6.95
CA ALA A 41 5.86 -5.52 8.14
C ALA A 41 6.03 -4.17 8.85
N CYS A 42 7.27 -3.66 8.93
CA CYS A 42 7.60 -2.43 9.64
C CYS A 42 7.65 -1.20 8.73
N PHE A 43 7.26 -1.32 7.46
CA PHE A 43 7.39 -0.27 6.45
C PHE A 43 6.77 1.07 6.88
N HIS A 44 5.60 1.03 7.51
CA HIS A 44 4.90 2.20 8.01
C HIS A 44 5.65 2.93 9.14
N GLY A 45 6.47 2.21 9.92
CA GLY A 45 7.33 2.81 10.94
C GLY A 45 8.53 3.52 10.35
N PHE A 46 9.12 2.96 9.29
CA PHE A 46 10.26 3.57 8.59
C PHE A 46 9.87 4.73 7.67
N TYR A 47 8.69 4.66 7.05
CA TYR A 47 8.17 5.67 6.12
C TYR A 47 6.76 6.09 6.55
N PRO A 48 6.61 6.86 7.63
CA PRO A 48 5.31 7.17 8.22
C PRO A 48 4.43 8.03 7.32
N THR A 49 5.00 8.94 6.52
CA THR A 49 4.24 9.88 5.67
C THR A 49 4.20 9.44 4.21
N ALA A 50 3.24 9.96 3.45
CA ALA A 50 3.20 9.82 1.99
C ALA A 50 4.48 10.36 1.33
N TYR A 51 4.93 11.53 1.78
CA TYR A 51 6.14 12.18 1.29
C TYR A 51 7.38 11.28 1.42
N LEU A 52 7.61 10.69 2.59
CA LEU A 52 8.77 9.82 2.81
C LEU A 52 8.71 8.54 1.96
N LYS A 53 7.52 7.95 1.81
CA LYS A 53 7.32 6.79 0.92
C LYS A 53 7.62 7.14 -0.53
N TRP A 54 7.12 8.28 -1.00
CA TRP A 54 7.33 8.77 -2.36
C TRP A 54 8.80 9.04 -2.65
N THR A 55 9.47 9.86 -1.83
CA THR A 55 10.87 10.23 -2.03
C THR A 55 11.78 9.00 -2.04
N ALA A 56 11.58 8.07 -1.09
CA ALA A 56 12.35 6.84 -1.03
C ALA A 56 12.16 5.94 -2.27
N LEU A 57 10.94 5.85 -2.80
CA LEU A 57 10.68 5.12 -4.04
C LEU A 57 11.43 5.74 -5.22
N CYS A 58 11.34 7.06 -5.38
CA CYS A 58 12.01 7.79 -6.45
C CYS A 58 13.54 7.63 -6.39
N ASP A 59 14.13 7.72 -5.21
CA ASP A 59 15.57 7.55 -5.02
C ASP A 59 16.07 6.14 -5.36
N LEU A 60 15.30 5.10 -4.97
CA LEU A 60 15.62 3.72 -5.31
C LEU A 60 15.49 3.46 -6.82
N LEU A 61 14.43 3.96 -7.44
CA LEU A 61 14.20 3.86 -8.89
C LEU A 61 15.25 4.63 -9.70
N ALA A 62 15.75 5.76 -9.19
CA ALA A 62 16.82 6.50 -9.83
C ALA A 62 18.19 5.78 -9.71
N CYS A 63 18.37 4.97 -8.67
CA CYS A 63 19.62 4.25 -8.42
C CYS A 63 19.70 2.89 -9.12
N ILE A 64 18.58 2.24 -9.45
CA ILE A 64 18.56 0.84 -9.92
C ILE A 64 19.30 0.54 -11.24
N ASN A 65 19.63 1.56 -12.04
CA ASN A 65 20.40 1.42 -13.29
C ASN A 65 21.89 1.81 -13.16
N LYS A 66 22.37 2.25 -11.98
CA LYS A 66 23.77 2.66 -11.80
C LYS A 66 24.73 1.46 -11.80
N LYS A 67 26.04 1.65 -12.01
CA LYS A 67 26.98 0.51 -12.11
C LYS A 67 27.28 -0.19 -10.76
N ASN A 68 26.73 0.29 -9.64
CA ASN A 68 27.03 -0.19 -8.29
C ASN A 68 25.77 -0.43 -7.45
N ASN A 69 24.82 -1.22 -7.97
CA ASN A 69 23.48 -1.35 -7.36
C ASN A 69 23.33 -2.59 -6.49
N LYS A 70 24.44 -3.10 -5.93
CA LYS A 70 24.40 -4.28 -5.07
C LYS A 70 23.46 -3.99 -3.89
N GLY A 71 22.35 -4.74 -3.83
CA GLY A 71 21.32 -4.60 -2.78
C GLY A 71 20.18 -3.61 -3.09
N VAL A 72 20.30 -2.72 -4.09
CA VAL A 72 19.22 -1.78 -4.44
C VAL A 72 18.01 -2.51 -5.01
N ASP A 73 18.24 -3.54 -5.84
CA ASP A 73 17.19 -4.41 -6.39
C ASP A 73 16.34 -5.05 -5.27
N GLN A 74 17.01 -5.58 -4.24
CA GLN A 74 16.33 -6.22 -3.11
C GLN A 74 15.59 -5.22 -2.22
N LEU A 75 16.18 -4.04 -1.98
CA LEU A 75 15.52 -2.98 -1.21
C LEU A 75 14.32 -2.42 -1.97
N LEU A 76 14.44 -2.18 -3.28
CA LEU A 76 13.32 -1.75 -4.13
C LEU A 76 12.23 -2.84 -4.18
N THR A 77 12.61 -4.12 -4.29
CA THR A 77 11.66 -5.24 -4.19
C THR A 77 10.88 -5.18 -2.88
N SER A 78 11.56 -4.90 -1.76
CA SER A 78 10.94 -4.77 -0.43
C SER A 78 10.05 -3.53 -0.32
N MET A 79 10.49 -2.40 -0.88
CA MET A 79 9.73 -1.15 -0.98
C MET A 79 8.42 -1.36 -1.77
N LEU A 80 8.52 -1.93 -2.97
CA LEU A 80 7.35 -2.24 -3.80
C LEU A 80 6.45 -3.27 -3.12
N ALA A 81 7.02 -4.30 -2.48
CA ALA A 81 6.25 -5.28 -1.72
C ALA A 81 5.45 -4.63 -0.58
N SER A 82 6.04 -3.66 0.10
CA SER A 82 5.39 -2.91 1.17
C SER A 82 4.25 -2.04 0.65
N LEU A 83 4.48 -1.31 -0.46
CA LEU A 83 3.48 -0.45 -1.11
C LEU A 83 2.28 -1.23 -1.67
N ARG A 84 2.40 -2.55 -1.87
CA ARG A 84 1.26 -3.42 -2.22
C ARG A 84 0.27 -3.60 -1.07
N CYS A 85 0.64 -3.26 0.16
CA CYS A 85 -0.23 -3.40 1.31
C CYS A 85 -1.54 -2.60 1.11
N PRO A 86 -2.73 -3.24 1.22
CA PRO A 86 -4.01 -2.56 1.01
C PRO A 86 -4.28 -1.39 1.97
N SER A 87 -3.60 -1.35 3.12
CA SER A 87 -3.67 -0.22 4.06
C SER A 87 -3.00 1.05 3.52
N ILE A 88 -2.14 0.94 2.51
CA ILE A 88 -1.49 2.09 1.86
C ILE A 88 -2.35 2.50 0.66
N ARG A 89 -2.84 3.74 0.70
CA ARG A 89 -3.49 4.41 -0.43
C ARG A 89 -2.43 4.93 -1.39
N LEU A 90 -2.35 4.38 -2.60
CA LEU A 90 -1.41 4.87 -3.60
C LEU A 90 -1.82 6.25 -4.11
N ARG A 91 -3.12 6.54 -4.23
CA ARG A 91 -3.65 7.89 -4.55
C ARG A 91 -3.20 8.98 -3.59
N SER A 92 -3.05 8.67 -2.30
CA SER A 92 -2.55 9.65 -1.31
C SER A 92 -1.03 9.60 -1.13
N THR A 93 -0.38 8.52 -1.58
CA THR A 93 1.08 8.35 -1.47
C THR A 93 1.80 8.94 -2.69
N PHE A 94 1.22 8.80 -3.87
CA PHE A 94 1.76 9.29 -5.14
C PHE A 94 1.04 10.57 -5.56
N PRO A 95 1.74 11.52 -6.19
CA PRO A 95 1.13 12.74 -6.73
C PRO A 95 0.33 12.45 -8.02
N ILE A 96 -0.72 11.61 -7.92
CA ILE A 96 -1.51 11.12 -9.07
C ILE A 96 -2.46 12.20 -9.61
N LEU A 97 -3.16 12.91 -8.72
CA LEU A 97 -4.20 13.88 -9.08
C LEU A 97 -3.72 15.33 -9.06
N SER A 98 -2.45 15.55 -8.71
CA SER A 98 -1.84 16.88 -8.65
C SER A 98 -0.65 16.94 -9.62
N PRO A 99 -0.88 17.20 -10.92
CA PRO A 99 0.21 17.40 -11.88
C PRO A 99 1.03 18.66 -11.56
N ASN A 100 0.49 19.60 -10.77
CA ASN A 100 1.18 20.81 -10.31
C ASN A 100 1.70 20.67 -8.87
N MET A 101 2.53 19.67 -8.61
CA MET A 101 3.52 19.75 -7.51
C MET A 101 4.80 20.46 -7.99
N ASP A 102 4.73 21.24 -9.07
CA ASP A 102 5.74 22.24 -9.48
C ASP A 102 5.85 23.43 -8.53
N ALA A 103 5.07 23.43 -7.45
CA ALA A 103 5.40 24.20 -6.27
C ALA A 103 6.22 23.29 -5.35
N PRO A 104 7.57 23.41 -5.31
CA PRO A 104 8.32 22.97 -4.13
C PRO A 104 7.66 23.46 -2.84
N ASP A 105 6.88 24.54 -2.90
CA ASP A 105 6.14 25.14 -1.80
C ASP A 105 4.92 24.39 -1.24
N SER A 106 4.24 23.43 -1.87
CA SER A 106 3.00 22.89 -1.22
C SER A 106 3.31 21.90 -0.08
N LEU A 107 4.36 21.10 -0.23
CA LEU A 107 4.91 20.23 0.82
C LEU A 107 6.06 20.91 1.60
N LYS A 108 6.73 21.93 1.04
CA LYS A 108 7.77 22.71 1.76
C LYS A 108 7.21 23.89 2.56
N LYS A 109 6.08 24.52 2.19
CA LYS A 109 5.46 25.62 2.99
C LYS A 109 4.89 25.17 4.32
N GLN A 110 4.74 23.87 4.55
CA GLN A 110 4.32 23.37 5.86
C GLN A 110 5.47 23.32 6.87
N LEU A 111 6.71 23.61 6.46
CA LEU A 111 7.92 23.47 7.28
C LEU A 111 8.82 24.71 7.24
N SER A 112 8.24 25.90 7.00
CA SER A 112 9.01 27.15 7.09
C SER A 112 9.59 27.31 8.50
N PRO A 113 10.87 27.68 8.64
CA PRO A 113 11.49 27.91 9.94
C PRO A 113 10.86 29.16 10.56
N SER A 114 9.95 28.99 11.51
CA SER A 114 9.56 30.08 12.39
C SER A 114 10.72 30.33 13.34
N ASP A 115 11.42 31.44 13.11
CA ASP A 115 12.39 32.00 14.03
C ASP A 115 11.84 32.01 15.46
N ASN A 116 12.70 31.61 16.39
CA ASN A 116 12.70 31.89 17.84
C ASN A 116 11.76 31.16 18.84
N SER A 117 11.09 30.07 18.48
CA SER A 117 10.56 29.13 19.51
C SER A 117 10.58 27.65 19.13
N GLY A 118 11.76 27.13 18.83
CA GLY A 118 12.17 25.76 19.22
C GLY A 118 11.49 24.52 18.62
N LEU A 119 10.26 24.53 18.10
CA LEU A 119 9.64 23.39 17.42
C LEU A 119 8.56 23.85 16.41
N PRO A 120 8.67 23.49 15.11
CA PRO A 120 7.61 23.66 14.12
C PRO A 120 6.37 22.84 14.49
N MET A 121 5.20 23.48 14.55
CA MET A 121 3.91 22.78 14.70
C MET A 121 3.29 22.53 13.33
N MET A 122 3.27 21.26 12.92
CA MET A 122 2.46 20.76 11.79
C MET A 122 0.96 20.99 12.12
N PRO A 123 0.11 21.48 11.20
CA PRO A 123 -1.32 21.57 11.47
C PRO A 123 -1.88 20.20 11.83
N CYS A 124 -2.57 20.19 12.97
CA CYS A 124 -3.16 19.05 13.63
C CYS A 124 -4.33 18.47 12.82
N ILE A 125 -4.02 17.72 11.76
CA ILE A 125 -5.00 16.90 11.02
C ILE A 125 -4.61 15.42 10.96
N ASP A 126 -3.32 15.08 11.08
CA ASP A 126 -2.86 13.70 11.19
C ASP A 126 -2.07 13.49 12.48
N THR A 127 -2.68 12.88 13.49
CA THR A 127 -1.99 12.44 14.71
C THR A 127 -1.13 11.22 14.37
N HIS A 128 0.02 11.46 13.72
CA HIS A 128 1.01 10.41 13.52
C HIS A 128 1.47 9.88 14.89
N HIS A 129 1.67 8.56 14.99
CA HIS A 129 2.05 7.89 16.24
C HIS A 129 3.39 8.42 16.81
N TYR A 130 4.25 8.99 15.96
CA TYR A 130 5.57 9.54 16.32
C TYR A 130 5.84 10.88 15.60
N PRO A 131 5.25 12.01 16.05
CA PRO A 131 5.26 13.27 15.31
C PRO A 131 6.67 13.89 15.17
N ILE A 132 7.49 13.84 16.22
CA ILE A 132 8.86 14.37 16.19
C ILE A 132 9.73 13.58 15.20
N LEU A 133 9.58 12.25 15.18
CA LEU A 133 10.33 11.39 14.26
C LEU A 133 9.95 11.68 12.81
N VAL A 134 8.65 11.83 12.54
CA VAL A 134 8.12 12.19 11.22
C VAL A 134 8.72 13.50 10.73
N GLU A 135 8.73 14.51 11.59
CA GLU A 135 9.26 15.83 11.28
C GLU A 135 10.76 15.76 10.94
N GLN A 136 11.57 15.13 11.80
CA GLN A 136 13.01 15.00 11.61
C GLN A 136 13.37 14.20 10.36
N MET A 137 12.68 13.08 10.10
CA MET A 137 12.89 12.29 8.88
C MET A 137 12.52 13.09 7.63
N SER A 138 11.41 13.83 7.67
CA SER A 138 10.96 14.66 6.55
C SER A 138 11.94 15.80 6.27
N TYR A 139 12.41 16.49 7.32
CA TYR A 139 13.41 17.54 7.21
C TYR A 139 14.73 17.02 6.67
N ARG A 140 15.28 15.92 7.22
CA ARG A 140 16.51 15.31 6.69
C ARG A 140 16.33 14.89 5.24
N SER A 141 15.17 14.33 4.87
CA SER A 141 14.87 14.00 3.48
C SER A 141 14.75 15.23 2.55
N GLN A 142 14.47 16.43 3.07
CA GLN A 142 14.45 17.65 2.26
C GLN A 142 15.84 18.31 2.14
N VAL A 143 16.60 18.32 3.23
CA VAL A 143 17.91 18.97 3.31
C VAL A 143 19.02 18.09 2.74
N GLU A 144 18.99 16.79 3.04
CA GLU A 144 19.97 15.82 2.57
C GLU A 144 19.49 15.08 1.31
N GLY A 145 18.17 14.99 1.09
CA GLY A 145 17.56 14.29 -0.04
C GLY A 145 17.60 15.05 -1.36
N GLY A 146 18.70 15.74 -1.63
CA GLY A 146 19.14 16.04 -3.01
C GLY A 146 19.58 14.77 -3.75
N GLY A 147 18.84 13.68 -3.56
CA GLY A 147 19.06 12.40 -4.21
C GLY A 147 18.75 12.49 -5.71
N SER A 148 19.22 11.48 -6.45
CA SER A 148 19.03 11.37 -7.89
C SER A 148 17.57 11.29 -8.32
N GLY A 149 16.64 11.07 -7.37
CA GLY A 149 15.19 11.01 -7.55
C GLY A 149 14.45 12.33 -7.30
N ASN A 150 15.14 13.39 -6.90
CA ASN A 150 14.48 14.66 -6.60
C ASN A 150 13.84 15.26 -7.86
N GLY A 151 12.56 15.63 -7.77
CA GLY A 151 11.80 16.19 -8.89
C GLY A 151 11.21 15.17 -9.88
N TRP A 152 11.28 13.86 -9.58
CA TRP A 152 10.55 12.86 -10.39
C TRP A 152 9.06 13.13 -10.33
N ALA A 153 8.41 13.10 -11.48
CA ALA A 153 6.97 13.06 -11.61
C ALA A 153 6.47 11.61 -11.55
N LEU A 154 5.16 11.43 -11.36
CA LEU A 154 4.53 10.11 -11.46
C LEU A 154 4.84 9.42 -12.79
N ARG A 155 4.87 10.19 -13.88
CA ARG A 155 5.23 9.67 -15.20
C ARG A 155 6.59 8.99 -15.20
N ASP A 156 7.61 9.59 -14.59
CA ASP A 156 8.96 9.03 -14.54
C ASP A 156 9.00 7.71 -13.76
N VAL A 157 8.23 7.64 -12.67
CA VAL A 157 8.05 6.41 -11.89
C VAL A 157 7.37 5.33 -12.71
N LEU A 158 6.28 5.66 -13.42
CA LEU A 158 5.56 4.71 -14.28
C LEU A 158 6.44 4.20 -15.43
N ASP A 159 7.14 5.09 -16.12
CA ASP A 159 8.07 4.74 -17.21
C ASP A 159 9.16 3.78 -16.69
N ARG A 160 9.72 4.06 -15.50
CA ARG A 160 10.72 3.18 -14.89
C ARG A 160 10.15 1.82 -14.46
N LEU A 161 8.94 1.79 -13.89
CA LEU A 161 8.29 0.53 -13.52
C LEU A 161 7.97 -0.32 -14.76
N LEU A 162 7.53 0.30 -15.85
CA LEU A 162 7.29 -0.38 -17.13
C LEU A 162 8.61 -0.93 -17.71
N ASP A 163 9.70 -0.17 -17.65
CA ASP A 163 11.03 -0.68 -18.03
C ASP A 163 11.37 -1.97 -17.26
N ILE A 164 11.20 -1.97 -15.93
CA ILE A 164 11.47 -3.12 -15.06
C ILE A 164 10.60 -4.33 -15.42
N VAL A 165 9.32 -4.12 -15.73
CA VAL A 165 8.38 -5.18 -16.11
C VAL A 165 8.70 -5.76 -17.49
N THR A 166 9.23 -4.95 -18.40
CA THR A 166 9.62 -5.42 -19.75
C THR A 166 10.91 -6.23 -19.78
N ILE A 167 11.72 -6.22 -18.72
CA ILE A 167 13.03 -6.88 -18.72
C ILE A 167 12.95 -8.39 -18.93
N PRO A 168 12.14 -9.17 -18.20
CA PRO A 168 12.01 -10.60 -18.46
C PRO A 168 11.57 -10.92 -19.89
N VAL A 169 10.78 -10.03 -20.53
CA VAL A 169 10.38 -10.17 -21.93
C VAL A 169 11.56 -9.92 -22.86
N LYS A 170 12.35 -8.88 -22.60
CA LYS A 170 13.57 -8.55 -23.37
C LYS A 170 14.63 -9.64 -23.27
N GLU A 171 14.82 -10.24 -22.10
CA GLU A 171 15.73 -11.37 -21.89
C GLU A 171 15.33 -12.55 -22.79
N ASN A 172 14.06 -12.94 -22.77
CA ASN A 172 13.55 -14.05 -23.58
C ASN A 172 13.60 -13.80 -25.10
N LEU A 173 13.51 -12.53 -25.53
CA LEU A 173 13.51 -12.19 -26.95
C LEU A 173 14.91 -11.96 -27.54
N TYR A 174 15.84 -11.42 -26.74
CA TYR A 174 17.15 -10.97 -27.22
C TYR A 174 18.33 -11.80 -26.68
N ASP A 175 18.09 -12.82 -25.85
CA ASP A 175 19.13 -13.58 -25.13
C ASP A 175 20.13 -12.67 -24.37
N ALA A 176 19.69 -11.47 -24.01
CA ALA A 176 20.49 -10.50 -23.29
C ALA A 176 20.44 -10.82 -21.78
N PRO A 177 21.57 -10.98 -21.08
CA PRO A 177 21.59 -11.21 -19.64
C PRO A 177 21.27 -9.89 -18.91
N LEU A 178 20.00 -9.57 -18.76
CA LEU A 178 19.58 -8.45 -17.91
C LEU A 178 19.54 -8.92 -16.45
N SER A 179 19.63 -7.97 -15.53
CA SER A 179 20.20 -8.19 -14.18
C SER A 179 19.24 -7.86 -13.04
N TYR A 180 17.93 -8.05 -13.22
CA TYR A 180 16.94 -7.85 -12.15
C TYR A 180 16.34 -9.15 -11.66
N SER A 181 16.04 -9.19 -10.36
CA SER A 181 15.33 -10.31 -9.76
C SER A 181 13.91 -10.41 -10.32
N TYR A 182 13.46 -11.64 -10.59
CA TYR A 182 12.06 -11.92 -10.93
C TYR A 182 11.08 -11.36 -9.89
N LYS A 183 11.49 -11.36 -8.60
CA LYS A 183 10.68 -10.77 -7.52
C LYS A 183 10.45 -9.27 -7.75
N LEU A 184 11.42 -8.53 -8.28
CA LEU A 184 11.26 -7.11 -8.54
C LEU A 184 10.21 -6.88 -9.63
N SER A 185 10.36 -7.53 -10.79
CA SER A 185 9.41 -7.41 -11.90
C SER A 185 8.00 -7.81 -11.49
N PHE A 186 7.86 -8.89 -10.71
CA PHE A 186 6.58 -9.31 -10.13
C PHE A 186 5.95 -8.21 -9.25
N ASN A 187 6.72 -7.64 -8.33
CA ASN A 187 6.22 -6.57 -7.45
C ASN A 187 5.88 -5.29 -8.23
N ALA A 188 6.66 -4.94 -9.25
CA ALA A 188 6.39 -3.81 -10.14
C ALA A 188 5.07 -3.97 -10.91
N CYS A 189 4.80 -5.16 -11.48
CA CYS A 189 3.52 -5.47 -12.12
C CYS A 189 2.33 -5.24 -11.18
N HIS A 190 2.44 -5.71 -9.93
CA HIS A 190 1.37 -5.57 -8.94
C HIS A 190 1.13 -4.12 -8.54
N ILE A 191 2.18 -3.30 -8.40
CA ILE A 191 2.02 -1.88 -8.13
C ILE A 191 1.33 -1.17 -9.28
N LEU A 192 1.73 -1.44 -10.53
CA LEU A 192 1.05 -0.88 -11.71
C LEU A 192 -0.43 -1.27 -11.74
N SER A 193 -0.75 -2.54 -11.49
CA SER A 193 -2.13 -3.03 -11.40
C SER A 193 -2.93 -2.32 -10.29
N ARG A 194 -2.34 -2.10 -9.12
CA ARG A 194 -2.98 -1.35 -8.03
C ARG A 194 -3.22 0.11 -8.38
N ILE A 195 -2.26 0.79 -9.02
CA ILE A 195 -2.44 2.19 -9.45
C ILE A 195 -3.64 2.28 -10.40
N VAL A 196 -3.72 1.38 -11.38
CA VAL A 196 -4.85 1.33 -12.32
C VAL A 196 -6.17 1.05 -11.60
N ALA A 197 -6.19 0.11 -10.65
CA ALA A 197 -7.39 -0.22 -9.88
C ALA A 197 -7.86 0.98 -9.04
N GLU A 198 -6.97 1.67 -8.33
CA GLU A 198 -7.35 2.86 -7.56
C GLU A 198 -7.82 4.02 -8.43
N LEU A 199 -7.22 4.20 -9.62
CA LEU A 199 -7.66 5.20 -10.60
C LEU A 199 -9.04 4.86 -11.17
N ALA A 200 -9.32 3.59 -11.44
CA ALA A 200 -10.62 3.14 -11.92
C ALA A 200 -11.72 3.35 -10.87
N ILE A 201 -11.43 3.02 -9.60
CA ILE A 201 -12.34 3.30 -8.48
C ILE A 201 -12.62 4.81 -8.37
N PHE A 202 -11.56 5.63 -8.41
CA PHE A 202 -11.70 7.08 -8.37
C PHE A 202 -12.54 7.63 -9.52
N ALA A 203 -12.33 7.15 -10.74
CA ALA A 203 -13.12 7.54 -11.91
C ALA A 203 -14.58 7.09 -11.84
N SER A 204 -14.88 6.06 -11.06
CA SER A 204 -16.23 5.51 -10.89
C SER A 204 -17.08 6.29 -9.87
N GLY A 205 -16.55 7.35 -9.24
CA GLY A 205 -17.31 8.21 -8.34
C GLY A 205 -17.61 7.61 -6.96
N THR A 206 -17.03 6.45 -6.62
CA THR A 206 -17.04 5.93 -5.24
C THR A 206 -16.21 6.89 -4.37
N THR A 207 -16.88 7.75 -3.60
CA THR A 207 -16.27 8.92 -2.95
C THR A 207 -15.36 8.54 -1.78
N ASP A 208 -14.37 9.41 -1.52
CA ASP A 208 -13.37 9.31 -0.45
C ASP A 208 -13.96 9.38 0.99
N ASP A 209 -15.26 9.64 1.14
CA ASP A 209 -15.91 9.96 2.43
C ASP A 209 -16.17 8.72 3.32
N MET A 210 -16.26 7.52 2.75
CA MET A 210 -16.37 6.28 3.55
C MET A 210 -15.00 5.78 4.06
N ASP A 211 -13.91 6.21 3.44
CA ASP A 211 -12.55 5.69 3.69
C ASP A 211 -11.84 6.39 4.87
N GLY A 212 -12.33 7.55 5.32
CA GLY A 212 -11.79 8.29 6.46
C GLY A 212 -12.07 7.63 7.81
N ALA A 213 -13.19 6.91 7.93
CA ALA A 213 -13.65 6.36 9.22
C ALA A 213 -12.91 5.08 9.65
N CYS A 214 -12.37 4.30 8.69
CA CYS A 214 -11.74 3.01 8.99
C CYS A 214 -10.22 2.97 8.78
N GLY A 215 -9.61 4.05 8.25
CA GLY A 215 -8.17 4.08 7.95
C GLY A 215 -7.70 2.99 6.96
N ARG A 216 -8.64 2.35 6.25
CA ARG A 216 -8.43 1.28 5.28
C ARG A 216 -9.21 1.63 4.02
N ILE A 217 -8.66 1.24 2.88
CA ILE A 217 -9.37 1.34 1.60
C ILE A 217 -10.53 0.36 1.63
N LEU A 218 -11.76 0.88 1.56
CA LEU A 218 -12.92 0.05 1.35
C LEU A 218 -12.97 -0.35 -0.12
N GLN A 219 -12.81 -1.65 -0.37
CA GLN A 219 -13.00 -2.18 -1.72
C GLN A 219 -14.49 -2.44 -1.93
N ALA A 220 -15.13 -1.60 -2.74
CA ALA A 220 -16.46 -1.90 -3.26
C ALA A 220 -16.34 -2.96 -4.36
N THR A 221 -16.99 -4.11 -4.18
CA THR A 221 -17.11 -5.09 -5.26
C THR A 221 -18.07 -4.55 -6.32
N PRO A 222 -17.81 -4.75 -7.64
CA PRO A 222 -18.78 -4.42 -8.67
C PRO A 222 -20.14 -5.07 -8.40
N SER A 223 -21.21 -4.45 -8.91
CA SER A 223 -22.54 -5.05 -8.80
C SER A 223 -22.54 -6.47 -9.39
N ARG A 224 -23.13 -7.42 -8.66
CA ARG A 224 -23.32 -8.80 -9.14
C ARG A 224 -24.30 -8.91 -10.30
N PHE A 225 -25.03 -7.83 -10.59
CA PHE A 225 -26.03 -7.78 -11.64
C PHE A 225 -25.48 -7.06 -12.87
N THR A 226 -25.67 -7.67 -14.04
CA THR A 226 -25.25 -7.08 -15.33
C THR A 226 -26.23 -6.04 -15.87
N ARG A 227 -27.43 -5.94 -15.30
CA ARG A 227 -28.50 -5.02 -15.70
C ARG A 227 -29.30 -4.57 -14.48
N THR A 228 -29.69 -3.30 -14.45
CA THR A 228 -30.55 -2.71 -13.42
C THR A 228 -31.86 -2.25 -14.04
N ASN A 229 -32.98 -2.44 -13.34
CA ASN A 229 -34.29 -1.95 -13.77
C ASN A 229 -34.51 -0.50 -13.33
N GLN A 230 -34.71 0.42 -14.27
CA GLN A 230 -34.95 1.84 -13.98
C GLN A 230 -36.33 2.13 -13.35
N SER A 231 -37.29 1.22 -13.49
CA SER A 231 -38.67 1.43 -13.02
C SER A 231 -38.89 1.19 -11.52
N ARG A 232 -37.85 0.79 -10.75
CA ARG A 232 -37.87 0.66 -9.28
C ARG A 232 -39.06 -0.17 -8.76
N THR A 233 -39.29 -1.35 -9.34
CA THR A 233 -40.46 -2.20 -9.08
C THR A 233 -40.24 -3.28 -8.02
N TRP A 234 -39.07 -3.31 -7.36
CA TRP A 234 -38.78 -4.31 -6.33
C TRP A 234 -39.55 -3.99 -5.05
N ASN A 235 -40.30 -4.96 -4.53
CA ASN A 235 -41.11 -4.80 -3.33
C ASN A 235 -40.33 -5.33 -2.12
N THR A 236 -40.32 -4.60 -1.01
CA THR A 236 -39.65 -4.98 0.24
C THR A 236 -40.39 -6.07 1.04
N GLY A 237 -41.57 -6.47 0.57
CA GLY A 237 -42.41 -7.52 1.15
C GLY A 237 -42.78 -7.29 2.61
N ASN A 238 -42.83 -6.03 3.03
CA ASN A 238 -43.12 -5.63 4.41
C ASN A 238 -42.19 -6.31 5.45
N GLY A 239 -40.89 -6.35 5.13
CA GLY A 239 -39.86 -6.93 6.01
C GLY A 239 -39.58 -8.42 5.75
N SER A 240 -40.10 -8.99 4.65
CA SER A 240 -39.66 -10.31 4.21
C SER A 240 -38.16 -10.27 3.85
N PRO A 241 -37.32 -11.20 4.36
CA PRO A 241 -35.89 -11.12 4.15
C PRO A 241 -35.51 -11.47 2.70
N ASP A 242 -34.78 -10.56 2.06
CA ASP A 242 -34.00 -10.85 0.85
C ASP A 242 -32.61 -11.35 1.27
N ALA A 243 -32.18 -12.51 0.77
CA ALA A 243 -30.94 -13.15 1.19
C ALA A 243 -30.08 -13.61 0.01
N ILE A 244 -28.77 -13.63 0.23
CA ILE A 244 -27.78 -14.19 -0.69
C ILE A 244 -26.65 -14.82 0.11
N CYS A 245 -26.14 -15.96 -0.37
CA CYS A 245 -24.94 -16.60 0.16
C CYS A 245 -23.72 -16.19 -0.68
N ILE A 246 -22.59 -15.92 -0.02
CA ILE A 246 -21.32 -15.58 -0.68
C ILE A 246 -20.17 -16.38 -0.06
N SER A 247 -19.13 -16.63 -0.86
CA SER A 247 -17.87 -17.24 -0.43
C SER A 247 -16.72 -16.59 -1.20
N VAL A 248 -15.55 -16.47 -0.58
CA VAL A 248 -14.35 -15.90 -1.18
C VAL A 248 -13.23 -16.93 -1.27
N ASP A 249 -12.38 -16.80 -2.28
CA ASP A 249 -11.26 -17.71 -2.57
C ASP A 249 -9.95 -17.32 -1.87
N ARG A 250 -9.93 -16.16 -1.18
CA ARG A 250 -8.75 -15.61 -0.52
C ARG A 250 -8.96 -15.37 0.97
N PRO A 251 -7.98 -15.72 1.82
CA PRO A 251 -8.02 -15.39 3.24
C PRO A 251 -7.80 -13.88 3.46
N GLY A 252 -8.23 -13.39 4.63
CA GLY A 252 -8.01 -11.99 5.05
C GLY A 252 -8.97 -10.96 4.45
N VAL A 253 -9.99 -11.40 3.71
CA VAL A 253 -11.09 -10.54 3.27
C VAL A 253 -12.01 -10.25 4.47
N VAL A 254 -12.34 -8.98 4.67
CA VAL A 254 -13.24 -8.53 5.74
C VAL A 254 -14.40 -7.78 5.10
N ILE A 255 -15.63 -8.13 5.47
CA ILE A 255 -16.83 -7.44 5.00
C ILE A 255 -16.99 -6.16 5.81
N ALA A 256 -16.98 -5.02 5.12
CA ALA A 256 -17.20 -3.71 5.75
C ALA A 256 -18.67 -3.26 5.69
N GLY A 257 -19.44 -3.78 4.74
CA GLY A 257 -20.83 -3.43 4.51
C GLY A 257 -21.39 -4.09 3.26
N VAL A 258 -22.61 -3.70 2.89
CA VAL A 258 -23.31 -4.19 1.68
C VAL A 258 -23.92 -3.01 0.93
N GLY A 259 -23.90 -3.10 -0.40
CA GLY A 259 -24.65 -2.18 -1.26
C GLY A 259 -26.07 -2.70 -1.46
N VAL A 260 -27.07 -1.86 -1.22
CA VAL A 260 -28.49 -2.18 -1.41
C VAL A 260 -29.11 -1.25 -2.43
N TYR A 261 -30.07 -1.75 -3.21
CA TYR A 261 -30.83 -0.91 -4.11
C TYR A 261 -31.83 -0.05 -3.34
N GLY A 262 -31.82 1.25 -3.62
CA GLY A 262 -32.84 2.17 -3.14
C GLY A 262 -34.05 2.30 -4.07
N GLY A 263 -34.96 3.19 -3.68
CA GLY A 263 -36.20 3.44 -4.41
C GLY A 263 -36.72 4.86 -4.19
N VAL A 264 -38.04 5.04 -4.34
CA VAL A 264 -38.69 6.31 -4.02
C VAL A 264 -39.10 6.26 -2.54
N GLY A 265 -38.54 7.14 -1.71
CA GLY A 265 -38.84 7.21 -0.28
C GLY A 265 -37.72 6.70 0.64
N SER A 266 -38.00 6.68 1.94
CA SER A 266 -37.08 6.21 2.97
C SER A 266 -37.42 4.78 3.40
N TYR A 267 -36.40 4.00 3.73
CA TYR A 267 -36.48 2.59 4.03
C TYR A 267 -35.79 2.30 5.37
N ASP A 268 -36.51 1.66 6.28
CA ASP A 268 -35.93 1.04 7.46
C ASP A 268 -35.39 -0.35 7.08
N TYR A 269 -34.20 -0.69 7.57
CA TYR A 269 -33.56 -1.96 7.28
C TYR A 269 -33.02 -2.65 8.54
N GLU A 270 -33.01 -3.96 8.47
CA GLU A 270 -32.26 -4.84 9.34
C GLU A 270 -31.37 -5.73 8.45
N LEU A 271 -30.06 -5.65 8.68
CA LEU A 271 -29.07 -6.44 7.96
C LEU A 271 -28.43 -7.42 8.94
N GLU A 272 -28.45 -8.70 8.59
CA GLU A 272 -27.84 -9.77 9.36
C GLU A 272 -26.83 -10.55 8.50
N ILE A 273 -25.62 -10.73 9.02
CA ILE A 273 -24.59 -11.58 8.42
C ILE A 273 -24.58 -12.91 9.19
N LEU A 274 -24.70 -14.01 8.44
CA LEU A 274 -24.72 -15.36 9.00
C LEU A 274 -23.55 -16.19 8.47
N ASP A 275 -23.05 -17.08 9.33
CA ASP A 275 -22.06 -18.10 8.99
C ASP A 275 -22.71 -19.48 8.85
N ASP A 276 -22.25 -20.26 7.87
CA ASP A 276 -22.72 -21.62 7.65
C ASP A 276 -21.96 -22.58 8.58
N ALA A 277 -22.63 -22.96 9.69
CA ALA A 277 -22.06 -23.86 10.69
C ALA A 277 -21.80 -25.28 10.15
N SER A 278 -22.34 -25.64 8.98
CA SER A 278 -22.18 -26.97 8.38
C SER A 278 -20.74 -27.28 7.94
N SER A 279 -19.89 -26.25 7.83
CA SER A 279 -18.47 -26.39 7.52
C SER A 279 -17.61 -26.79 8.73
N SER A 280 -18.15 -26.65 9.96
CA SER A 280 -17.43 -26.94 11.22
C SER A 280 -17.80 -28.31 11.79
N THR A 281 -17.11 -29.36 11.33
CA THR A 281 -16.92 -30.65 12.02
C THR A 281 -18.15 -31.23 12.76
N SER A 282 -19.06 -31.87 12.04
CA SER A 282 -19.62 -33.19 12.40
C SER A 282 -20.60 -33.61 11.31
N TYR A 283 -20.37 -34.79 10.74
CA TYR A 283 -21.25 -35.41 9.76
C TYR A 283 -22.48 -35.97 10.50
N ASP A 284 -23.43 -35.10 10.84
CA ASP A 284 -24.74 -35.53 11.31
C ASP A 284 -25.77 -35.26 10.20
N PRO A 285 -26.22 -36.29 9.45
CA PRO A 285 -27.03 -36.12 8.24
C PRO A 285 -28.49 -35.74 8.53
N THR A 286 -28.84 -35.42 9.78
CA THR A 286 -30.22 -35.18 10.23
C THR A 286 -30.53 -33.73 10.61
N HIS A 287 -29.58 -32.80 10.51
CA HIS A 287 -29.83 -31.39 10.86
C HIS A 287 -29.77 -30.45 9.65
N THR A 288 -30.89 -29.75 9.46
CA THR A 288 -31.09 -28.57 8.62
C THR A 288 -29.91 -27.61 8.67
N GLN A 289 -29.54 -26.99 7.53
CA GLN A 289 -28.53 -25.93 7.44
C GLN A 289 -28.62 -25.00 8.64
N ARG A 290 -27.56 -24.99 9.46
CA ARG A 290 -27.54 -24.27 10.73
C ARG A 290 -26.74 -22.99 10.51
N TRP A 291 -27.46 -21.89 10.43
CA TRP A 291 -26.88 -20.56 10.27
C TRP A 291 -26.61 -19.95 11.64
N ASN A 292 -25.39 -19.48 11.86
CA ASN A 292 -25.02 -18.76 13.08
C ASN A 292 -24.97 -17.25 12.78
N SER A 293 -25.69 -16.45 13.56
CA SER A 293 -25.63 -14.99 13.43
C SER A 293 -24.26 -14.48 13.87
N LEU A 294 -23.56 -13.78 12.96
CA LEU A 294 -22.28 -13.13 13.23
C LEU A 294 -22.46 -11.68 13.65
N GLN A 295 -23.30 -10.95 12.92
CA GLN A 295 -23.50 -9.51 13.12
C GLN A 295 -24.89 -9.08 12.66
N VAL A 296 -25.53 -8.20 13.43
CA VAL A 296 -26.82 -7.58 13.09
C VAL A 296 -26.69 -6.06 13.19
N THR A 297 -27.15 -5.35 12.17
CA THR A 297 -27.19 -3.89 12.11
C THR A 297 -28.58 -3.43 11.69
N ARG A 298 -29.06 -2.32 12.25
CA ARG A 298 -30.35 -1.70 11.93
C ARG A 298 -30.14 -0.23 11.62
N GLY A 299 -30.96 0.31 10.74
CA GLY A 299 -30.94 1.73 10.41
C GLY A 299 -32.02 2.09 9.41
N SER A 300 -31.89 3.30 8.87
CA SER A 300 -32.76 3.81 7.81
C SER A 300 -31.89 4.45 6.73
N PHE A 301 -32.33 4.41 5.49
CA PHE A 301 -31.70 5.15 4.39
C PHE A 301 -32.76 5.78 3.47
N GLY A 302 -32.41 6.87 2.80
CA GLY A 302 -33.29 7.63 1.92
C GLY A 302 -32.69 7.88 0.52
N PRO A 303 -33.41 8.61 -0.34
CA PRO A 303 -32.93 9.01 -1.66
C PRO A 303 -31.64 9.84 -1.64
N GLU A 304 -31.40 10.57 -0.54
CA GLU A 304 -30.21 11.36 -0.26
C GLU A 304 -28.96 10.51 -0.02
N ASP A 305 -29.13 9.27 0.45
CA ASP A 305 -28.05 8.32 0.71
C ASP A 305 -27.70 7.47 -0.52
N CYS A 306 -28.51 7.58 -1.59
CA CYS A 306 -28.33 6.80 -2.80
C CYS A 306 -27.23 7.41 -3.67
N LEU A 307 -26.15 6.65 -3.90
CA LEU A 307 -25.15 7.00 -4.90
C LEU A 307 -25.80 6.98 -6.30
N ALA A 308 -25.51 8.00 -7.10
CA ALA A 308 -25.97 8.06 -8.48
C ALA A 308 -25.09 7.12 -9.33
N ASP A 309 -25.50 5.87 -9.47
CA ASP A 309 -24.98 4.91 -10.46
C ASP A 309 -25.56 5.14 -11.86
#